data_AF-A0A0M9A6B7-F1
#
_entry.id   AF-A0A0M9A6B7-F1
#
_cell.length_a   1.000
_cell.length_b   1.000
_cell.length_c   1.000
_cell.angle_alpha   90.00
_cell.angle_beta   90.00
_cell.angle_gamma   90.00
#
_symmetry.space_group_name_H-M   'P 1'
#
loop_
_entity.id
_entity.type
_entity.pdbx_description
1 polymer ?
#
loop_
_entity_poly.entity_id
_entity_poly.type
_entity_poly.pdbx_seq_one_letter_code
_entity_poly.pdbx_strand_id
1 'polypeptide(L)'
;MEKLPLIPGYTFQDPNVNDYKLLQKFHFLNGYRVLRDSHSGIGGRSVDLASSAYVKEETSVYYHPSLTYGRVKEYAYPQFIPHYVLFAQKCLCFKAFFRQGVFNSPDEHFRIRYVNIMYYLEDDTICVIEPTIDNAGFQQGKLVRRNKIVKNINGDTFHWKDFNVGIDICIYGVVYHIIDCDLFTREYLNSQGIDVGDKKEPPIDPYTELRKNKQKTPTCVTKIPDDVRRRFLEYDKMVLLFTATWNNDIYRIMYFLTDDTIAIREVQKPNSGKDPVPMLLKRMKVPKDWKNLPSTYPAAYMEYGDPEIVEYYTPKDFLVSGTIFIFGRQFFLHDSDSFTRKYYSDMLGIMQPERIPLPTKDIVTAPEYKPPPHIIFGTPEDTYVSCLSFMPKRPKKDVVRQLLNFPKKLRYSMKMDVVHPEDENRDFILEYSLSDGTIVVQELEKRNSGRREGCFLKATLVAKPKTGRDNTEYYTPQDFYIGAKINIFNHYFIITGADLFVYRYIEANPKKFPQEVQNNIRNYLVKQNLLFDDIMVETKKIQDKEETKLQSLEPDEATVEKDIDMKQCVRDFEAQTKCRYEGEHGELRLRTPTPEELCPDLIKDPT
;
A
#
# COMPACT_ATOMS: atom_id res chain seq x y z
N MET A 1 -76.41 -82.54 1.09
CA MET A 1 -76.62 -83.98 1.39
C MET A 1 -77.68 -84.13 2.50
N GLU A 2 -78.90 -83.64 2.30
CA GLU A 2 -79.87 -83.47 3.40
C GLU A 2 -80.85 -84.64 3.61
N LYS A 3 -80.61 -85.80 2.99
CA LYS A 3 -81.51 -86.98 3.09
C LYS A 3 -80.78 -88.32 3.22
N LEU A 4 -79.57 -88.33 3.80
CA LEU A 4 -78.86 -89.57 4.11
C LEU A 4 -79.00 -89.89 5.62
N PRO A 5 -79.33 -91.14 5.99
CA PRO A 5 -79.37 -91.54 7.39
C PRO A 5 -77.96 -91.52 8.00
N LEU A 6 -77.84 -91.05 9.24
CA LEU A 6 -76.59 -90.97 10.01
C LEU A 6 -76.16 -92.35 10.55
N ILE A 7 -76.07 -93.34 9.66
CA ILE A 7 -75.51 -94.66 9.97
C ILE A 7 -74.02 -94.70 9.62
N PRO A 8 -73.21 -95.54 10.32
CA PRO A 8 -71.80 -95.72 9.99
C PRO A 8 -71.61 -96.06 8.52
N GLY A 9 -70.81 -95.26 7.80
CA GLY A 9 -70.55 -95.43 6.35
C GLY A 9 -71.20 -94.36 5.45
N TYR A 10 -72.22 -93.63 5.92
CA TYR A 10 -72.81 -92.49 5.20
C TYR A 10 -72.35 -91.12 5.72
N THR A 11 -71.15 -91.07 6.30
CA THR A 11 -70.51 -89.84 6.76
C THR A 11 -69.26 -89.56 5.92
N PHE A 12 -69.19 -88.36 5.33
CA PHE A 12 -67.99 -87.91 4.63
C PHE A 12 -67.04 -87.22 5.61
N GLN A 13 -65.85 -87.79 5.81
CA GLN A 13 -64.75 -87.10 6.49
C GLN A 13 -64.03 -86.24 5.47
N ASP A 14 -64.08 -84.92 5.64
CA ASP A 14 -63.49 -83.98 4.70
C ASP A 14 -61.97 -83.87 4.92
N PRO A 15 -61.12 -84.34 3.99
CA PRO A 15 -59.67 -84.37 4.17
C PRO A 15 -59.03 -82.98 4.16
N ASN A 16 -59.77 -81.93 3.79
CA ASN A 16 -59.26 -80.55 3.77
C ASN A 16 -59.26 -79.88 5.16
N VAL A 17 -59.87 -80.50 6.18
CA VAL A 17 -59.86 -79.95 7.55
C VAL A 17 -58.51 -80.29 8.19
N ASN A 18 -57.66 -79.28 8.29
CA ASN A 18 -56.33 -79.41 8.91
C ASN A 18 -56.29 -78.93 10.36
N ASP A 19 -57.26 -78.10 10.80
CA ASP A 19 -57.27 -77.51 12.14
C ASP A 19 -58.38 -78.11 13.03
N TYR A 20 -57.97 -78.97 13.95
CA TYR A 20 -58.84 -79.66 14.92
C TYR A 20 -58.84 -78.99 16.30
N LYS A 21 -58.28 -77.78 16.44
CA LYS A 21 -58.23 -77.07 17.71
C LYS A 21 -59.64 -76.73 18.20
N LEU A 22 -59.93 -77.09 19.45
CA LEU A 22 -61.14 -76.65 20.14
C LEU A 22 -60.97 -75.21 20.63
N LEU A 23 -61.87 -74.32 20.22
CA LEU A 23 -61.94 -72.98 20.77
C LEU A 23 -62.40 -73.05 22.23
N GLN A 24 -61.71 -72.32 23.11
CA GLN A 24 -62.06 -72.26 24.53
C GLN A 24 -63.34 -71.42 24.72
N LYS A 25 -64.49 -72.11 24.77
CA LYS A 25 -65.80 -71.47 25.01
C LYS A 25 -66.03 -71.11 26.47
N PHE A 26 -65.47 -71.87 27.40
CA PHE A 26 -65.59 -71.60 28.83
C PHE A 26 -64.33 -70.90 29.33
N HIS A 27 -64.47 -69.68 29.82
CA HIS A 27 -63.35 -68.87 30.32
C HIS A 27 -63.66 -68.32 31.72
N PHE A 28 -62.62 -68.05 32.51
CA PHE A 28 -62.74 -67.26 33.74
C PHE A 28 -62.15 -65.87 33.52
N LEU A 29 -62.90 -64.81 33.82
CA LEU A 29 -62.42 -63.43 33.79
C LEU A 29 -62.61 -62.82 35.18
N ASN A 30 -61.52 -62.42 35.83
CA ASN A 30 -61.49 -61.84 37.19
C ASN A 30 -62.30 -62.65 38.22
N GLY A 31 -62.25 -63.98 38.15
CA GLY A 31 -62.91 -64.89 39.10
C GLY A 31 -64.33 -65.35 38.68
N TYR A 32 -64.93 -64.80 37.63
CA TYR A 32 -66.26 -65.16 37.16
C TYR A 32 -66.24 -66.09 35.94
N ARG A 33 -67.15 -67.08 35.90
CA ARG A 33 -67.34 -68.00 34.76
C ARG A 33 -68.05 -67.26 33.63
N VAL A 34 -67.40 -67.17 32.48
CA VAL A 34 -67.93 -66.50 31.28
C VAL A 34 -67.97 -67.50 30.12
N LEU A 35 -69.10 -67.54 29.42
CA LEU A 35 -69.26 -68.26 28.15
C LEU A 35 -68.91 -67.32 26.99
N ARG A 36 -67.98 -67.74 26.12
CA ARG A 36 -67.69 -67.06 24.84
C ARG A 36 -68.38 -67.82 23.72
N ASP A 37 -69.48 -67.26 23.22
CA ASP A 37 -70.16 -67.78 22.04
C ASP A 37 -69.45 -67.32 20.77
N SER A 38 -68.45 -68.10 20.33
CA SER A 38 -67.90 -67.97 19.00
C SER A 38 -68.78 -68.75 18.00
N HIS A 39 -69.21 -68.07 16.94
CA HIS A 39 -70.03 -68.66 15.86
C HIS A 39 -69.23 -69.58 14.90
N SER A 40 -67.94 -69.82 15.18
CA SER A 40 -67.06 -70.72 14.46
C SER A 40 -66.83 -72.04 15.22
N GLY A 41 -66.89 -73.14 14.49
CA GLY A 41 -66.58 -74.50 14.91
C GLY A 41 -65.19 -74.97 14.44
N ILE A 42 -64.97 -76.28 14.53
CA ILE A 42 -63.69 -76.93 14.19
C ILE A 42 -63.35 -76.69 12.71
N GLY A 43 -62.08 -76.39 12.42
CA GLY A 43 -61.62 -76.08 11.06
C GLY A 43 -62.08 -74.71 10.54
N GLY A 44 -62.56 -73.81 11.41
CA GLY A 44 -63.02 -72.47 11.02
C GLY A 44 -64.38 -72.44 10.31
N ARG A 45 -65.10 -73.56 10.27
CA ARG A 45 -66.46 -73.65 9.70
C ARG A 45 -67.45 -72.91 10.58
N SER A 46 -68.42 -72.21 10.01
CA SER A 46 -69.55 -71.68 10.79
C SER A 46 -70.30 -72.83 11.46
N VAL A 47 -70.64 -72.70 12.73
CA VAL A 47 -71.50 -73.69 13.43
C VAL A 47 -72.87 -73.70 12.72
N ASP A 48 -73.53 -74.85 12.64
CA ASP A 48 -74.78 -75.02 11.87
C ASP A 48 -75.84 -73.94 12.19
N LEU A 49 -76.00 -73.56 13.46
CA LEU A 49 -76.89 -72.47 13.91
C LEU A 49 -76.56 -71.08 13.34
N ALA A 50 -75.31 -70.81 13.01
CA ALA A 50 -74.83 -69.52 12.50
C ALA A 50 -74.60 -69.54 10.98
N SER A 51 -74.80 -70.69 10.33
CA SER A 51 -74.77 -70.80 8.87
C SER A 51 -76.06 -70.25 8.27
N SER A 52 -75.95 -69.52 7.15
CA SER A 52 -77.09 -68.90 6.47
C SER A 52 -78.15 -69.89 6.00
N ALA A 53 -77.84 -71.19 5.93
CA ALA A 53 -78.78 -72.25 5.56
C ALA A 53 -79.81 -72.59 6.66
N TYR A 54 -79.55 -72.26 7.92
CA TYR A 54 -80.43 -72.59 9.06
C TYR A 54 -81.03 -71.36 9.77
N VAL A 55 -80.73 -70.14 9.30
CA VAL A 55 -81.38 -68.92 9.77
C VAL A 55 -82.80 -68.87 9.19
N LYS A 56 -83.81 -69.11 10.04
CA LYS A 56 -85.22 -69.22 9.63
C LYS A 56 -85.98 -67.90 9.46
N GLU A 57 -85.39 -66.75 9.74
CA GLU A 57 -86.10 -65.46 9.65
C GLU A 57 -85.18 -64.33 9.17
N GLU A 58 -85.54 -63.69 8.06
CA GLU A 58 -85.02 -62.38 7.63
C GLU A 58 -85.51 -61.31 8.62
N THR A 59 -84.81 -61.13 9.74
CA THR A 59 -85.13 -60.07 10.69
C THR A 59 -84.36 -58.81 10.35
N SER A 60 -85.14 -57.80 9.95
CA SER A 60 -84.81 -56.40 9.76
C SER A 60 -83.75 -55.86 10.74
N VAL A 61 -82.74 -55.20 10.18
CA VAL A 61 -81.81 -54.23 10.79
C VAL A 61 -82.06 -54.02 12.29
N TYR A 62 -81.31 -54.73 13.15
CA TYR A 62 -81.24 -54.45 14.58
C TYR A 62 -80.80 -52.99 14.79
N TYR A 63 -81.75 -52.14 15.16
CA TYR A 63 -81.47 -50.75 15.53
C TYR A 63 -80.63 -50.75 16.82
N HIS A 64 -79.31 -50.57 16.69
CA HIS A 64 -78.39 -50.47 17.82
C HIS A 64 -78.38 -49.01 18.31
N PRO A 65 -78.99 -48.66 19.46
CA PRO A 65 -79.20 -47.26 19.87
C PRO A 65 -77.88 -46.49 20.09
N SER A 66 -76.78 -47.22 20.29
CA SER A 66 -75.43 -46.67 20.41
C SER A 66 -74.88 -46.07 19.10
N LEU A 67 -75.48 -46.36 17.94
CA LEU A 67 -75.13 -45.73 16.67
C LEU A 67 -75.74 -44.34 16.51
N THR A 68 -76.86 -44.06 17.18
CA THR A 68 -77.55 -42.75 17.10
C THR A 68 -77.12 -41.79 18.21
N TYR A 69 -76.85 -42.28 19.42
CA TYR A 69 -76.53 -41.44 20.58
C TYR A 69 -75.13 -41.66 21.17
N GLY A 70 -74.31 -42.55 20.57
CA GLY A 70 -73.01 -42.94 21.11
C GLY A 70 -73.13 -43.83 22.36
N ARG A 71 -72.04 -44.50 22.75
CA ARG A 71 -71.99 -45.27 24.00
C ARG A 71 -71.73 -44.31 25.17
N VAL A 72 -72.66 -44.23 26.12
CA VAL A 72 -72.46 -43.49 27.37
C VAL A 72 -71.36 -44.18 28.18
N LYS A 73 -70.31 -43.45 28.58
CA LYS A 73 -69.30 -43.98 29.51
C LYS A 73 -69.99 -44.37 30.82
N GLU A 74 -69.85 -45.62 31.23
CA GLU A 74 -70.28 -46.06 32.57
C GLU A 74 -69.56 -45.22 33.64
N TYR A 75 -70.30 -44.78 34.65
CA TYR A 75 -69.74 -44.03 35.77
C TYR A 75 -68.83 -44.96 36.57
N ALA A 76 -67.52 -44.82 36.38
CA ALA A 76 -66.54 -45.57 37.15
C ALA A 76 -66.60 -45.12 38.61
N TYR A 77 -67.04 -46.00 39.52
CA TYR A 77 -66.96 -45.74 40.94
C TYR A 77 -65.50 -45.50 41.33
N PRO A 78 -65.16 -44.37 41.99
CA PRO A 78 -63.80 -44.14 42.45
C PRO A 78 -63.43 -45.23 43.45
N GLN A 79 -62.37 -45.99 43.17
CA GLN A 79 -61.84 -46.98 44.09
C GLN A 79 -61.31 -46.25 45.35
N PHE A 80 -61.68 -46.73 46.54
CA PHE A 80 -61.14 -46.18 47.79
C PHE A 80 -59.65 -46.53 47.89
N ILE A 81 -58.80 -45.50 47.84
CA ILE A 81 -57.35 -45.63 47.99
C ILE A 81 -56.99 -45.14 49.40
N PRO A 82 -56.41 -45.99 50.26
CA PRO A 82 -56.03 -45.58 51.60
C PRO A 82 -54.87 -44.57 51.57
N HIS A 83 -54.79 -43.71 52.60
CA HIS A 83 -53.87 -42.56 52.67
C HIS A 83 -52.41 -42.91 52.39
N TYR A 84 -51.90 -43.98 53.02
CA TYR A 84 -50.52 -44.42 52.86
C TYR A 84 -50.20 -44.87 51.42
N VAL A 85 -51.18 -45.36 50.66
CA VAL A 85 -51.01 -45.73 49.24
C VAL A 85 -51.07 -44.49 48.34
N LEU A 86 -51.99 -43.55 48.63
CA LEU A 86 -52.15 -42.32 47.85
C LEU A 86 -50.88 -41.44 47.89
N PHE A 87 -50.26 -41.38 49.07
CA PHE A 87 -49.07 -40.59 49.35
C PHE A 87 -47.77 -41.39 49.44
N ALA A 88 -47.78 -42.66 49.01
CA ALA A 88 -46.57 -43.48 48.96
C ALA A 88 -45.43 -42.76 48.21
N GLN A 89 -44.26 -42.68 48.83
CA GLN A 89 -43.06 -42.01 48.30
C GLN A 89 -43.19 -40.50 48.03
N LYS A 90 -44.33 -39.87 48.35
CA LYS A 90 -44.50 -38.43 48.25
C LYS A 90 -44.01 -37.78 49.55
N CYS A 91 -43.05 -36.89 49.43
CA CYS A 91 -42.51 -36.13 50.55
C CYS A 91 -42.36 -34.66 50.18
N LEU A 92 -42.54 -33.80 51.16
CA LEU A 92 -42.31 -32.37 51.02
C LEU A 92 -40.91 -32.03 51.49
N CYS A 93 -40.12 -31.39 50.63
CA CYS A 93 -38.78 -30.90 50.92
C CYS A 93 -38.76 -29.37 51.09
N PHE A 94 -38.33 -28.92 52.25
CA PHE A 94 -38.08 -27.51 52.57
C PHE A 94 -36.59 -27.30 52.80
N LYS A 95 -36.01 -26.29 52.15
CA LYS A 95 -34.64 -25.85 52.43
C LYS A 95 -34.67 -24.81 53.54
N ALA A 96 -33.93 -25.08 54.59
CA ALA A 96 -33.83 -24.22 55.76
C ALA A 96 -32.37 -24.02 56.16
N PHE A 97 -32.14 -23.09 57.07
CA PHE A 97 -30.86 -22.94 57.74
C PHE A 97 -31.06 -22.72 59.23
N PHE A 98 -30.03 -23.00 60.01
CA PHE A 98 -29.96 -22.55 61.40
C PHE A 98 -28.58 -21.97 61.68
N ARG A 99 -28.54 -21.00 62.61
CA ARG A 99 -27.30 -20.35 63.04
C ARG A 99 -26.68 -21.15 64.18
N GLN A 100 -25.45 -21.61 64.00
CA GLN A 100 -24.68 -22.26 65.06
C GLN A 100 -23.63 -21.29 65.60
N GLY A 101 -23.66 -20.99 66.90
CA GLY A 101 -22.61 -20.22 67.56
C GLY A 101 -21.30 -20.99 67.60
N VAL A 102 -20.19 -20.32 67.30
CA VAL A 102 -18.83 -20.88 67.38
C VAL A 102 -18.04 -20.05 68.38
N PHE A 103 -17.51 -20.71 69.40
CA PHE A 103 -16.71 -20.06 70.44
C PHE A 103 -15.22 -20.25 70.15
N ASN A 104 -14.41 -19.22 70.38
CA ASN A 104 -12.94 -19.23 70.30
C ASN A 104 -12.33 -19.53 68.91
N SER A 105 -12.97 -19.11 67.81
CA SER A 105 -12.35 -19.11 66.48
C SER A 105 -11.89 -17.70 66.10
N PRO A 106 -10.67 -17.51 65.56
CA PRO A 106 -10.21 -16.22 65.06
C PRO A 106 -10.90 -15.81 63.75
N ASP A 107 -11.41 -16.78 62.99
CA ASP A 107 -11.98 -16.56 61.65
C ASP A 107 -13.51 -16.31 61.68
N GLU A 108 -14.23 -16.82 62.69
CA GLU A 108 -15.70 -16.74 62.74
C GLU A 108 -16.28 -16.70 64.17
N HIS A 109 -17.43 -16.04 64.35
CA HIS A 109 -18.20 -16.04 65.62
C HIS A 109 -19.48 -16.90 65.54
N PHE A 110 -20.00 -17.11 64.34
CA PHE A 110 -21.14 -17.97 64.06
C PHE A 110 -20.98 -18.52 62.65
N ARG A 111 -21.58 -19.70 62.41
CA ARG A 111 -21.67 -20.33 61.10
C ARG A 111 -23.10 -20.66 60.74
N ILE A 112 -23.39 -20.72 59.45
CA ILE A 112 -24.72 -21.01 58.94
C ILE A 112 -24.73 -22.44 58.38
N ARG A 113 -25.58 -23.30 58.93
CA ARG A 113 -25.72 -24.68 58.46
C ARG A 113 -27.02 -24.83 57.70
N TYR A 114 -26.90 -25.20 56.42
CA TYR A 114 -28.02 -25.46 55.54
C TYR A 114 -28.57 -26.85 55.80
N VAL A 115 -29.89 -27.01 55.80
CA VAL A 115 -30.56 -28.29 56.01
C VAL A 115 -31.77 -28.42 55.10
N ASN A 116 -32.09 -29.65 54.74
CA ASN A 116 -33.33 -30.02 54.07
C ASN A 116 -34.24 -30.70 55.09
N ILE A 117 -35.40 -30.09 55.33
CA ILE A 117 -36.46 -30.65 56.16
C ILE A 117 -37.41 -31.40 55.23
N MET A 118 -37.48 -32.72 55.42
CA MET A 118 -38.32 -33.63 54.66
C MET A 118 -39.53 -34.02 55.49
N TYR A 119 -40.74 -33.75 55.01
CA TYR A 119 -42.00 -34.19 55.58
C TYR A 119 -42.61 -35.30 54.72
N TYR A 120 -42.84 -36.48 55.29
CA TYR A 120 -43.40 -37.60 54.55
C TYR A 120 -44.93 -37.58 54.65
N LEU A 121 -45.62 -37.42 53.51
CA LEU A 121 -47.08 -37.33 53.45
C LEU A 121 -47.77 -38.69 53.74
N GLU A 122 -47.02 -39.79 53.65
CA GLU A 122 -47.54 -41.14 53.91
C GLU A 122 -47.98 -41.32 55.36
N ASP A 123 -47.16 -40.86 56.31
CA ASP A 123 -47.24 -41.16 57.74
C ASP A 123 -47.02 -39.94 58.65
N ASP A 124 -47.00 -38.72 58.11
CA ASP A 124 -46.81 -37.45 58.84
C ASP A 124 -45.51 -37.41 59.68
N THR A 125 -44.44 -38.03 59.16
CA THR A 125 -43.12 -38.03 59.81
C THR A 125 -42.19 -36.97 59.23
N ILE A 126 -41.23 -36.51 60.03
CA ILE A 126 -40.26 -35.48 59.65
C ILE A 126 -38.84 -36.02 59.79
N CYS A 127 -37.99 -35.65 58.84
CA CYS A 127 -36.55 -35.93 58.84
C CYS A 127 -35.80 -34.65 58.49
N VAL A 128 -34.72 -34.34 59.20
CA VAL A 128 -33.87 -33.18 58.90
C VAL A 128 -32.49 -33.66 58.49
N ILE A 129 -32.08 -33.31 57.29
CA ILE A 129 -30.84 -33.78 56.68
C ILE A 129 -30.03 -32.59 56.20
N GLU A 130 -28.79 -32.50 56.66
CA GLU A 130 -27.82 -31.57 56.11
C GLU A 130 -27.17 -32.16 54.85
N PRO A 131 -27.15 -31.42 53.72
CA PRO A 131 -26.44 -31.85 52.52
C PRO A 131 -24.94 -31.91 52.76
N THR A 132 -24.28 -32.86 52.11
CA THR A 132 -22.82 -33.02 52.18
C THR A 132 -22.13 -31.91 51.38
N ILE A 133 -21.24 -31.17 52.03
CA ILE A 133 -20.45 -30.09 51.43
C ILE A 133 -18.98 -30.44 51.62
N ASP A 134 -18.24 -30.47 50.52
CA ASP A 134 -16.81 -30.80 50.56
C ASP A 134 -16.05 -29.84 51.46
N ASN A 135 -15.14 -30.40 52.27
CA ASN A 135 -14.29 -29.65 53.19
C ASN A 135 -15.06 -28.80 54.22
N ALA A 136 -16.26 -29.22 54.65
CA ALA A 136 -17.01 -28.52 55.69
C ALA A 136 -16.32 -28.57 57.08
N GLY A 137 -15.49 -29.57 57.33
CA GLY A 137 -14.72 -29.67 58.59
C GLY A 137 -15.53 -30.10 59.81
N PHE A 138 -16.79 -30.52 59.63
CA PHE A 138 -17.66 -31.07 60.69
C PHE A 138 -18.50 -32.23 60.15
N GLN A 139 -19.07 -33.04 61.06
CA GLN A 139 -19.94 -34.15 60.67
C GLN A 139 -21.27 -33.64 60.09
N GLN A 140 -21.59 -34.13 58.89
CA GLN A 140 -22.78 -33.80 58.11
C GLN A 140 -23.69 -35.02 57.92
N GLY A 141 -24.91 -34.80 57.47
CA GLY A 141 -25.89 -35.85 57.15
C GLY A 141 -27.19 -35.71 57.95
N LYS A 142 -27.77 -36.84 58.38
CA LYS A 142 -29.07 -36.84 59.08
C LYS A 142 -28.92 -36.27 60.50
N LEU A 143 -29.42 -35.05 60.72
CA LEU A 143 -29.46 -34.40 62.03
C LEU A 143 -30.62 -34.94 62.87
N VAL A 144 -31.79 -35.13 62.24
CA VAL A 144 -32.99 -35.67 62.89
C VAL A 144 -33.44 -36.91 62.13
N ARG A 145 -33.55 -38.04 62.83
CA ARG A 145 -34.09 -39.28 62.27
C ARG A 145 -35.58 -39.13 61.96
N ARG A 146 -36.05 -39.82 60.90
CA ARG A 146 -37.47 -39.87 60.51
C ARG A 146 -38.31 -40.32 61.70
N ASN A 147 -39.13 -39.41 62.24
CA ASN A 147 -40.06 -39.71 63.31
C ASN A 147 -41.23 -38.70 63.31
N LYS A 148 -42.31 -38.99 64.02
CA LYS A 148 -43.33 -38.00 64.34
C LYS A 148 -42.79 -37.09 65.43
N ILE A 149 -42.63 -35.81 65.10
CA ILE A 149 -42.03 -34.82 66.00
C ILE A 149 -43.15 -34.04 66.68
N VAL A 150 -43.07 -33.94 68.00
CA VAL A 150 -43.99 -33.14 68.81
C VAL A 150 -43.59 -31.65 68.76
N LYS A 151 -44.57 -30.79 68.53
CA LYS A 151 -44.44 -29.33 68.42
C LYS A 151 -44.47 -28.65 69.80
N ASN A 152 -45.43 -29.04 70.64
CA ASN A 152 -45.70 -28.42 71.93
C ASN A 152 -45.70 -29.44 73.07
N ILE A 153 -45.66 -28.94 74.31
CA ILE A 153 -45.76 -29.74 75.55
C ILE A 153 -47.09 -30.53 75.60
N ASN A 154 -48.12 -30.04 74.91
CA ASN A 154 -49.44 -30.68 74.81
C ASN A 154 -49.46 -31.97 73.99
N GLY A 155 -48.36 -32.32 73.30
CA GLY A 155 -48.24 -33.54 72.50
C GLY A 155 -48.69 -33.42 71.04
N ASP A 156 -49.07 -32.22 70.58
CA ASP A 156 -49.43 -31.98 69.17
C ASP A 156 -48.25 -32.26 68.24
N THR A 157 -48.47 -33.02 67.17
CA THR A 157 -47.44 -33.30 66.15
C THR A 157 -47.43 -32.25 65.06
N PHE A 158 -46.27 -32.01 64.46
CA PHE A 158 -46.16 -31.13 63.30
C PHE A 158 -46.96 -31.65 62.11
N HIS A 159 -47.71 -30.76 61.47
CA HIS A 159 -48.46 -31.03 60.25
C HIS A 159 -47.82 -30.27 59.09
N TRP A 160 -47.97 -30.74 57.84
CA TRP A 160 -47.45 -30.02 56.67
C TRP A 160 -47.96 -28.57 56.52
N LYS A 161 -49.08 -28.23 57.19
CA LYS A 161 -49.65 -26.87 57.21
C LYS A 161 -48.83 -25.88 58.06
N ASP A 162 -48.00 -26.40 58.97
CA ASP A 162 -47.12 -25.59 59.83
C ASP A 162 -45.87 -25.11 59.08
N PHE A 163 -45.62 -25.61 57.86
CA PHE A 163 -44.43 -25.33 57.07
C PHE A 163 -44.76 -24.34 55.95
N ASN A 164 -44.09 -23.19 55.92
CA ASN A 164 -44.09 -22.29 54.78
C ASN A 164 -42.75 -21.55 54.69
N VAL A 165 -42.43 -21.02 53.52
CA VAL A 165 -41.22 -20.22 53.29
C VAL A 165 -41.25 -18.96 54.17
N GLY A 166 -40.19 -18.78 54.95
CA GLY A 166 -40.02 -17.67 55.88
C GLY A 166 -40.50 -17.90 57.31
N ILE A 167 -40.99 -19.11 57.63
CA ILE A 167 -41.40 -19.49 58.99
C ILE A 167 -40.20 -20.12 59.74
N ASP A 168 -40.11 -19.80 61.02
CA ASP A 168 -39.16 -20.40 61.97
C ASP A 168 -39.78 -21.62 62.66
N ILE A 169 -39.08 -22.76 62.61
CA ILE A 169 -39.53 -24.03 63.17
C ILE A 169 -38.56 -24.52 64.22
N CYS A 170 -39.06 -24.77 65.44
CA CYS A 170 -38.26 -25.33 66.53
C CYS A 170 -38.40 -26.85 66.56
N ILE A 171 -37.31 -27.58 66.32
CA ILE A 171 -37.26 -29.05 66.45
C ILE A 171 -36.14 -29.39 67.44
N TYR A 172 -36.48 -30.10 68.53
CA TYR A 172 -35.55 -30.49 69.59
C TYR A 172 -34.65 -29.34 70.13
N GLY A 173 -35.22 -28.14 70.23
CA GLY A 173 -34.52 -26.96 70.75
C GLY A 173 -33.66 -26.20 69.73
N VAL A 174 -33.60 -26.66 68.47
CA VAL A 174 -32.94 -25.94 67.37
C VAL A 174 -34.00 -25.26 66.51
N VAL A 175 -33.82 -23.95 66.27
CA VAL A 175 -34.69 -23.14 65.43
C VAL A 175 -34.17 -23.12 64.00
N TYR A 176 -34.96 -23.64 63.07
CA TYR A 176 -34.69 -23.69 61.64
C TYR A 176 -35.52 -22.63 60.91
N HIS A 177 -34.88 -21.77 60.12
CA HIS A 177 -35.56 -20.80 59.27
C HIS A 177 -35.72 -21.36 57.86
N ILE A 178 -36.96 -21.53 57.39
CA ILE A 178 -37.22 -22.00 56.03
C ILE A 178 -36.98 -20.89 55.02
N ILE A 179 -36.13 -21.15 54.04
CA ILE A 179 -35.73 -20.18 52.99
C ILE A 179 -36.45 -20.44 51.67
N ASP A 180 -36.56 -21.71 51.31
CA ASP A 180 -36.96 -22.16 49.98
C ASP A 180 -37.64 -23.54 50.09
N CYS A 181 -38.35 -23.93 49.05
CA CYS A 181 -39.04 -25.21 49.00
C CYS A 181 -38.87 -25.82 47.60
N ASP A 182 -38.96 -27.14 47.50
CA ASP A 182 -38.87 -27.83 46.20
C ASP A 182 -40.07 -27.52 45.29
N LEU A 183 -39.92 -27.71 43.98
CA LEU A 183 -40.98 -27.47 43.00
C LEU A 183 -42.25 -28.26 43.35
N PHE A 184 -42.10 -29.56 43.64
CA PHE A 184 -43.21 -30.43 44.03
C PHE A 184 -43.93 -29.91 45.27
N THR A 185 -43.19 -29.41 46.26
CA THR A 185 -43.81 -28.86 47.47
C THR A 185 -44.59 -27.60 47.23
N ARG A 186 -44.08 -26.74 46.35
CA ARG A 186 -44.75 -25.50 45.98
C ARG A 186 -46.07 -25.79 45.30
N GLU A 187 -46.06 -26.69 44.32
CA GLU A 187 -47.28 -27.12 43.61
C GLU A 187 -48.27 -27.84 44.55
N TYR A 188 -47.78 -28.73 45.42
CA TYR A 188 -48.62 -29.42 46.39
C TYR A 188 -49.30 -28.45 47.35
N LEU A 189 -48.55 -27.55 47.99
CA LEU A 189 -49.10 -26.57 48.94
C LEU A 189 -50.10 -25.63 48.25
N ASN A 190 -49.78 -25.12 47.06
CA ASN A 190 -50.70 -24.31 46.26
C ASN A 190 -51.97 -25.10 45.92
N SER A 191 -51.88 -26.39 45.56
CA SER A 191 -53.04 -27.24 45.29
C SER A 191 -53.93 -27.46 46.52
N GLN A 192 -53.35 -27.41 47.72
CA GLN A 192 -54.06 -27.50 49.00
C GLN A 192 -54.55 -26.13 49.51
N GLY A 193 -54.34 -25.06 48.74
CA GLY A 193 -54.78 -23.70 49.07
C GLY A 193 -53.84 -22.92 50.00
N ILE A 194 -52.58 -23.34 50.14
CA ILE A 194 -51.54 -22.58 50.86
C ILE A 194 -50.65 -21.88 49.85
N ASP A 195 -50.69 -20.55 49.84
CA ASP A 195 -49.79 -19.74 49.02
C ASP A 195 -48.36 -19.76 49.59
N VAL A 196 -47.43 -20.31 48.82
CA VAL A 196 -46.03 -20.42 49.22
C VAL A 196 -45.27 -19.14 48.91
N GLY A 197 -44.58 -18.59 49.92
CA GLY A 197 -43.76 -17.39 49.77
C GLY A 197 -42.61 -17.53 48.75
N ASP A 198 -42.11 -16.39 48.31
CA ASP A 198 -40.93 -16.32 47.45
C ASP A 198 -39.67 -16.76 48.18
N LYS A 199 -38.70 -17.27 47.41
CA LYS A 199 -37.39 -17.69 47.93
C LYS A 199 -36.70 -16.53 48.65
N LYS A 200 -36.29 -16.74 49.90
CA LYS A 200 -35.49 -15.79 50.67
C LYS A 200 -34.00 -16.00 50.41
N GLU A 201 -33.19 -14.98 50.67
CA GLU A 201 -31.73 -15.13 50.66
C GLU A 201 -31.25 -15.46 52.08
N PRO A 202 -30.42 -16.49 52.28
CA PRO A 202 -29.81 -16.74 53.57
C PRO A 202 -28.88 -15.58 53.95
N PRO A 203 -28.65 -15.36 55.25
CA PRO A 203 -27.59 -14.47 55.68
C PRO A 203 -26.24 -14.99 55.19
N ILE A 204 -25.33 -14.04 54.98
CA ILE A 204 -23.97 -14.33 54.52
C ILE A 204 -23.18 -14.92 55.70
N ASP A 205 -22.52 -16.06 55.46
CA ASP A 205 -21.62 -16.70 56.41
C ASP A 205 -20.20 -16.09 56.28
N PRO A 206 -19.66 -15.42 57.33
CA PRO A 206 -18.34 -14.81 57.30
C PRO A 206 -17.22 -15.78 56.88
N TYR A 207 -17.27 -17.03 57.33
CA TYR A 207 -16.25 -18.03 57.02
C TYR A 207 -16.30 -18.44 55.56
N THR A 208 -17.51 -18.62 55.01
CA THR A 208 -17.70 -19.00 53.61
C THR A 208 -17.21 -17.91 52.65
N GLU A 209 -17.40 -16.63 53.00
CA GLU A 209 -16.88 -15.51 52.19
C GLU A 209 -15.36 -15.40 52.22
N LEU A 210 -14.75 -15.48 53.40
CA LEU A 210 -13.29 -15.47 53.54
C LEU A 210 -12.66 -16.61 52.73
N ARG A 211 -13.28 -17.80 52.79
CA ARG A 211 -12.82 -18.95 52.01
C ARG A 211 -12.97 -18.75 50.51
N LYS A 212 -14.10 -18.22 50.03
CA LYS A 212 -14.29 -17.89 48.60
C LYS A 212 -13.26 -16.88 48.13
N ASN A 213 -12.95 -15.86 48.94
CA ASN A 213 -11.94 -14.86 48.59
C ASN A 213 -10.52 -15.43 48.55
N LYS A 214 -10.17 -16.36 49.45
CA LYS A 214 -8.89 -17.08 49.40
C LYS A 214 -8.81 -18.09 48.23
N GLN A 215 -9.92 -18.68 47.82
CA GLN A 215 -9.99 -19.67 46.75
C GLN A 215 -10.16 -19.08 45.34
N LYS A 216 -10.44 -17.78 45.21
CA LYS A 216 -10.38 -17.10 43.91
C LYS A 216 -8.95 -17.21 43.39
N THR A 217 -8.73 -18.16 42.48
CA THR A 217 -7.55 -18.14 41.64
C THR A 217 -7.58 -16.79 40.91
N PRO A 218 -6.52 -15.98 40.98
CA PRO A 218 -6.46 -14.81 40.14
C PRO A 218 -6.53 -15.32 38.70
N THR A 219 -7.64 -15.05 38.01
CA THR A 219 -7.72 -15.21 36.57
C THR A 219 -6.84 -14.11 35.98
N CYS A 220 -5.54 -14.33 36.03
CA CYS A 220 -4.63 -13.61 35.18
C CYS A 220 -5.00 -14.02 33.76
N VAL A 221 -5.71 -13.12 33.06
CA VAL A 221 -5.82 -13.22 31.61
C VAL A 221 -4.41 -12.99 31.11
N THR A 222 -3.65 -14.07 30.95
CA THR A 222 -2.37 -14.03 30.25
C THR A 222 -2.69 -13.57 28.84
N LYS A 223 -2.33 -12.31 28.53
CA LYS A 223 -2.28 -11.86 27.14
C LYS A 223 -1.46 -12.89 26.39
N ILE A 224 -2.01 -13.48 25.33
CA ILE A 224 -1.27 -14.40 24.48
C ILE A 224 -0.06 -13.60 23.97
N PRO A 225 1.18 -13.96 24.36
CA PRO A 225 2.34 -13.23 23.89
C PRO A 225 2.43 -13.41 22.38
N ASP A 226 2.74 -12.34 21.66
CA ASP A 226 3.01 -12.44 20.23
C ASP A 226 4.14 -13.45 20.01
N ASP A 227 3.89 -14.48 19.21
CA ASP A 227 4.87 -15.54 18.96
C ASP A 227 6.06 -14.95 18.19
N VAL A 228 7.19 -14.79 18.88
CA VAL A 228 8.45 -14.27 18.34
C VAL A 228 8.86 -15.06 17.09
N ARG A 229 8.64 -16.38 17.09
CA ARG A 229 8.98 -17.24 15.96
C ARG A 229 8.10 -16.93 14.75
N ARG A 230 6.81 -16.69 14.96
CA ARG A 230 5.89 -16.32 13.88
C ARG A 230 6.30 -15.01 13.22
N ARG A 231 6.56 -13.96 14.01
CA ARG A 231 7.02 -12.66 13.49
C ARG A 231 8.33 -12.78 12.72
N PHE A 232 9.28 -13.56 13.23
CA PHE A 232 10.52 -13.84 12.54
C PHE A 232 10.27 -14.49 11.17
N LEU A 233 9.41 -15.52 11.10
CA LEU A 233 9.12 -16.21 9.83
C LEU A 233 8.39 -15.33 8.81
N GLU A 234 7.49 -14.46 9.26
CA GLU A 234 6.72 -13.56 8.39
C GLU A 234 7.56 -12.40 7.84
N TYR A 235 8.41 -11.81 8.70
CA TYR A 235 9.13 -10.57 8.39
C TYR A 235 10.64 -10.72 8.26
N ASP A 236 11.17 -11.95 8.16
CA ASP A 236 12.61 -12.18 8.01
C ASP A 236 13.17 -11.36 6.83
N LYS A 237 14.31 -10.70 7.06
CA LYS A 237 15.01 -9.82 6.11
C LYS A 237 14.22 -8.60 5.62
N MET A 238 13.00 -8.36 6.10
CA MET A 238 12.24 -7.16 5.76
C MET A 238 12.67 -5.99 6.65
N VAL A 239 13.29 -4.99 6.03
CA VAL A 239 13.83 -3.81 6.71
C VAL A 239 13.28 -2.55 6.06
N LEU A 240 12.71 -1.66 6.86
CA LEU A 240 12.30 -0.36 6.39
C LEU A 240 13.47 0.61 6.48
N LEU A 241 13.85 1.17 5.34
CA LEU A 241 14.98 2.09 5.21
C LEU A 241 14.50 3.52 4.95
N PHE A 242 14.98 4.44 5.77
CA PHE A 242 14.76 5.88 5.63
C PHE A 242 16.09 6.61 5.52
N THR A 243 16.11 7.67 4.71
CA THR A 243 17.20 8.64 4.70
C THR A 243 16.80 9.86 5.50
N ALA A 244 17.67 10.25 6.43
CA ALA A 244 17.43 11.33 7.34
C ALA A 244 18.63 12.28 7.39
N THR A 245 18.41 13.52 7.81
CA THR A 245 19.50 14.44 8.12
C THR A 245 19.44 14.90 9.57
N TRP A 246 20.62 15.01 10.17
CA TRP A 246 20.84 15.62 11.48
C TRP A 246 22.14 16.42 11.41
N ASN A 247 22.14 17.69 11.83
CA ASN A 247 23.31 18.58 11.81
C ASN A 247 24.06 18.66 10.45
N ASN A 248 23.33 18.68 9.32
CA ASN A 248 23.86 18.68 7.93
C ASN A 248 24.55 17.37 7.48
N ASP A 249 24.56 16.35 8.32
CA ASP A 249 25.01 15.01 7.99
C ASP A 249 23.85 14.12 7.57
N ILE A 250 24.14 13.11 6.75
CA ILE A 250 23.15 12.21 6.19
C ILE A 250 23.23 10.88 6.93
N TYR A 251 22.09 10.41 7.40
CA TYR A 251 21.93 9.17 8.14
C TYR A 251 20.96 8.24 7.43
N ARG A 252 21.20 6.94 7.55
CA ARG A 252 20.29 5.87 7.15
C ARG A 252 19.70 5.25 8.41
N ILE A 253 18.38 5.36 8.56
CA ILE A 253 17.62 4.77 9.65
C ILE A 253 17.01 3.47 9.11
N MET A 254 17.30 2.36 9.78
CA MET A 254 16.82 1.03 9.45
C MET A 254 15.87 0.56 10.55
N TYR A 255 14.65 0.20 10.19
CA TYR A 255 13.65 -0.38 11.07
C TYR A 255 13.44 -1.85 10.70
N PHE A 256 13.72 -2.77 11.62
CA PHE A 256 13.60 -4.21 11.40
C PHE A 256 12.21 -4.67 11.84
N LEU A 257 11.40 -5.15 10.90
CA LEU A 257 10.03 -5.59 11.15
C LEU A 257 9.96 -6.88 11.98
N THR A 258 11.03 -7.68 12.04
CA THR A 258 11.05 -8.93 12.83
C THR A 258 10.87 -8.67 14.31
N ASP A 259 11.54 -7.63 14.83
CA ASP A 259 11.70 -7.41 16.27
C ASP A 259 11.32 -5.98 16.69
N ASP A 260 10.80 -5.15 15.78
CA ASP A 260 10.51 -3.73 16.01
C ASP A 260 11.73 -2.94 16.52
N THR A 261 12.91 -3.28 16.00
CA THR A 261 14.18 -2.66 16.40
C THR A 261 14.65 -1.65 15.37
N ILE A 262 15.39 -0.64 15.82
CA ILE A 262 15.92 0.43 14.99
C ILE A 262 17.45 0.41 15.06
N ALA A 263 18.11 0.59 13.91
CA ALA A 263 19.54 0.86 13.82
C ALA A 263 19.78 2.09 12.95
N ILE A 264 20.80 2.89 13.30
CA ILE A 264 21.11 4.13 12.59
C ILE A 264 22.55 4.08 12.13
N ARG A 265 22.76 4.31 10.83
CA ARG A 265 24.07 4.36 10.18
C ARG A 265 24.34 5.76 9.64
N GLU A 266 25.53 6.28 9.87
CA GLU A 266 25.98 7.50 9.21
C GLU A 266 26.45 7.20 7.78
N VAL A 267 26.03 8.01 6.81
CA VAL A 267 26.54 7.97 5.43
C VAL A 267 27.75 8.87 5.35
N GLN A 268 28.93 8.24 5.27
CA GLN A 268 30.19 8.97 5.32
C GLN A 268 30.51 9.61 3.98
N LYS A 269 30.95 10.87 4.04
CA LYS A 269 31.44 11.61 2.87
C LYS A 269 32.96 11.42 2.76
N PRO A 270 33.51 11.30 1.53
CA PRO A 270 34.95 11.27 1.35
C PRO A 270 35.57 12.56 1.90
N ASN A 271 36.75 12.46 2.52
CA ASN A 271 37.48 13.59 3.10
C ASN A 271 36.70 14.38 4.18
N SER A 272 35.76 13.75 4.91
CA SER A 272 34.99 14.42 5.97
C SER A 272 35.78 14.70 7.25
N GLY A 273 36.94 14.07 7.46
CA GLY A 273 37.74 14.20 8.68
C GLY A 273 37.16 13.52 9.92
N LYS A 274 35.96 12.91 9.82
CA LYS A 274 35.36 12.08 10.86
C LYS A 274 35.92 10.66 10.80
N ASP A 275 36.11 10.05 11.96
CA ASP A 275 36.51 8.65 12.07
C ASP A 275 35.41 7.72 11.53
N PRO A 276 35.73 6.71 10.71
CA PRO A 276 34.72 5.84 10.11
C PRO A 276 34.01 4.93 11.13
N VAL A 277 32.93 5.42 11.75
CA VAL A 277 32.06 4.61 12.62
C VAL A 277 30.98 3.88 11.80
N PRO A 278 30.82 2.54 11.95
CA PRO A 278 29.86 1.77 11.15
C PRO A 278 28.40 2.03 11.50
N MET A 279 28.08 2.24 12.78
CA MET A 279 26.72 2.49 13.28
C MET A 279 26.76 3.60 14.33
N LEU A 280 25.88 4.59 14.18
CA LEU A 280 25.62 5.60 15.21
C LEU A 280 24.81 5.01 16.36
N LEU A 281 23.81 4.19 16.02
CA LEU A 281 22.97 3.47 16.98
C LEU A 281 22.94 1.98 16.62
N LYS A 282 23.36 1.13 17.55
CA LYS A 282 23.24 -0.33 17.44
C LYS A 282 21.77 -0.74 17.44
N ARG A 283 21.46 -1.86 16.78
CA ARG A 283 20.10 -2.41 16.70
C ARG A 283 19.52 -2.61 18.11
N MET A 284 18.48 -1.85 18.42
CA MET A 284 17.75 -1.93 19.69
C MET A 284 16.31 -1.44 19.53
N LYS A 285 15.43 -1.78 20.47
CA LYS A 285 14.10 -1.17 20.54
C LYS A 285 14.23 0.23 21.12
N VAL A 286 13.76 1.23 20.40
CA VAL A 286 13.90 2.63 20.83
C VAL A 286 12.60 3.07 21.51
N PRO A 287 12.64 3.47 22.79
CA PRO A 287 11.49 4.07 23.48
C PRO A 287 11.20 5.46 22.92
N LYS A 288 9.91 5.82 22.78
CA LYS A 288 9.49 7.18 22.44
C LYS A 288 9.84 8.16 23.56
N ASP A 289 9.41 7.80 24.77
CA ASP A 289 9.63 8.57 25.98
C ASP A 289 10.65 7.87 26.89
N TRP A 290 11.93 8.15 26.68
CA TRP A 290 13.00 7.58 27.49
C TRP A 290 13.20 8.28 28.85
N LYS A 291 12.48 9.37 29.12
CA LYS A 291 12.61 10.17 30.35
C LYS A 291 11.50 9.92 31.39
N ASN A 292 10.37 9.35 30.96
CA ASN A 292 9.21 9.19 31.82
C ASN A 292 9.33 7.90 32.64
N LEU A 293 9.90 7.99 33.85
CA LEU A 293 9.97 6.86 34.78
C LEU A 293 8.73 6.80 35.68
N PRO A 294 8.15 5.62 35.90
CA PRO A 294 7.20 5.43 36.98
C PRO A 294 7.90 5.63 38.33
N SER A 295 7.20 6.24 39.30
CA SER A 295 7.74 6.53 40.65
C SER A 295 8.22 5.28 41.41
N THR A 296 7.79 4.10 40.99
CA THR A 296 8.14 2.80 41.58
C THR A 296 9.53 2.30 41.16
N TYR A 297 10.16 2.91 40.15
CA TYR A 297 11.43 2.42 39.61
C TYR A 297 12.61 2.65 40.56
N PRO A 298 13.39 1.61 40.92
CA PRO A 298 14.55 1.77 41.79
C PRO A 298 15.67 2.54 41.09
N ALA A 299 16.13 3.66 41.68
CA ALA A 299 17.22 4.49 41.16
C ALA A 299 18.58 3.76 41.03
N ALA A 300 18.70 2.52 41.52
CA ALA A 300 19.89 1.71 41.45
C ALA A 300 20.11 1.03 40.08
N TYR A 301 19.07 0.86 39.27
CA TYR A 301 19.19 0.27 37.93
C TYR A 301 19.49 1.35 36.89
N MET A 302 20.64 1.23 36.21
CA MET A 302 21.07 2.16 35.17
C MET A 302 20.43 1.90 33.80
N GLU A 303 19.83 0.73 33.59
CA GLU A 303 19.22 0.33 32.31
C GLU A 303 17.73 0.05 32.48
N TYR A 304 16.91 0.61 31.58
CA TYR A 304 15.47 0.42 31.55
C TYR A 304 15.11 -1.03 31.20
N GLY A 305 14.22 -1.62 31.98
CA GLY A 305 13.59 -2.89 31.62
C GLY A 305 12.42 -2.69 30.65
N ASP A 306 12.11 -3.72 29.84
CA ASP A 306 10.92 -3.78 29.00
C ASP A 306 9.57 -3.46 29.72
N PRO A 307 9.33 -3.78 31.02
CA PRO A 307 8.05 -3.45 31.66
C PRO A 307 7.86 -1.98 32.02
N GLU A 308 8.92 -1.16 31.99
CA GLU A 308 8.86 0.26 32.38
C GLU A 308 8.64 1.20 31.19
N ILE A 309 8.95 0.72 29.98
CA ILE A 309 8.82 1.50 28.77
C ILE A 309 7.35 1.52 28.34
N VAL A 310 6.77 2.72 28.35
CA VAL A 310 5.36 2.94 28.03
C VAL A 310 5.07 2.65 26.55
N GLU A 311 5.93 3.14 25.65
CA GLU A 311 5.71 3.03 24.21
C GLU A 311 7.03 3.02 23.43
N TYR A 312 7.14 2.09 22.48
CA TYR A 312 8.24 2.01 21.52
C TYR A 312 7.83 2.62 20.18
N TYR A 313 8.83 3.01 19.39
CA TYR A 313 8.59 3.43 18.01
C TYR A 313 8.04 2.30 17.15
N THR A 314 6.96 2.61 16.42
CA THR A 314 6.30 1.74 15.46
C THR A 314 6.55 2.26 14.04
N PRO A 315 6.33 1.46 12.98
CA PRO A 315 6.47 1.95 11.61
C PRO A 315 5.60 3.18 11.35
N LYS A 316 4.40 3.27 11.95
CA LYS A 316 3.48 4.40 11.73
C LYS A 316 4.06 5.77 12.12
N ASP A 317 5.07 5.78 12.99
CA ASP A 317 5.74 7.01 13.43
C ASP A 317 6.76 7.54 12.41
N PHE A 318 7.13 6.74 11.39
CA PHE A 318 8.10 7.09 10.35
C PHE A 318 7.40 7.56 9.08
N LEU A 319 7.10 8.86 9.02
CA LEU A 319 6.58 9.52 7.83
C LEU A 319 7.67 10.38 7.18
N VAL A 320 7.85 10.25 5.86
CA VAL A 320 8.72 11.15 5.08
C VAL A 320 8.23 12.59 5.29
N SER A 321 9.15 13.57 5.35
CA SER A 321 8.92 14.96 5.82
C SER A 321 8.71 15.16 7.32
N GLY A 322 8.54 14.08 8.09
CA GLY A 322 8.44 14.12 9.54
C GLY A 322 9.80 14.25 10.24
N THR A 323 9.77 14.75 11.47
CA THR A 323 10.93 14.77 12.37
C THR A 323 10.77 13.74 13.48
N ILE A 324 11.79 12.92 13.71
CA ILE A 324 11.78 11.86 14.73
C ILE A 324 12.82 12.17 15.81
N PHE A 325 12.44 11.94 17.07
CA PHE A 325 13.29 12.19 18.23
C PHE A 325 13.86 10.89 18.78
N ILE A 326 15.11 10.59 18.45
CA ILE A 326 15.79 9.37 18.94
C ILE A 326 16.82 9.78 19.98
N PHE A 327 16.60 9.41 21.25
CA PHE A 327 17.43 9.77 22.41
C PHE A 327 17.78 11.27 22.49
N GLY A 328 16.80 12.13 22.17
CA GLY A 328 16.96 13.58 22.19
C GLY A 328 17.61 14.20 20.95
N ARG A 329 17.95 13.40 19.92
CA ARG A 329 18.41 13.89 18.61
C ARG A 329 17.26 13.95 17.62
N GLN A 330 17.13 15.08 16.94
CA GLN A 330 16.06 15.31 15.95
C GLN A 330 16.56 14.92 14.55
N PHE A 331 16.03 13.84 14.01
CA PHE A 331 16.27 13.39 12.65
C PHE A 331 15.14 13.84 11.75
N PHE A 332 15.45 14.60 10.70
CA PHE A 332 14.48 14.97 9.67
C PHE A 332 14.49 13.95 8.54
N LEU A 333 13.35 13.32 8.24
CA LEU A 333 13.23 12.30 7.20
C LEU A 333 13.03 12.92 5.81
N HIS A 334 13.93 12.63 4.87
CA HIS A 334 13.88 13.16 3.50
C HIS A 334 13.28 12.19 2.49
N ASP A 335 13.65 10.91 2.59
CA ASP A 335 13.21 9.88 1.64
C ASP A 335 13.11 8.52 2.31
N SER A 336 12.35 7.64 1.66
CA SER A 336 12.11 6.26 2.05
C SER A 336 12.31 5.36 0.84
N ASP A 337 12.94 4.20 1.01
CA ASP A 337 13.24 3.26 -0.08
C ASP A 337 11.97 2.75 -0.80
N SER A 338 12.13 2.29 -2.04
CA SER A 338 11.06 1.71 -2.86
C SER A 338 10.30 0.58 -2.15
N PHE A 339 11.01 -0.30 -1.43
CA PHE A 339 10.41 -1.36 -0.62
C PHE A 339 9.52 -0.78 0.49
N THR A 340 10.01 0.25 1.20
CA THR A 340 9.24 0.88 2.27
C THR A 340 7.97 1.52 1.76
N ARG A 341 8.03 2.23 0.63
CA ARG A 341 6.85 2.86 0.04
C ARG A 341 5.75 1.83 -0.25
N LYS A 342 6.11 0.66 -0.78
CA LYS A 342 5.20 -0.47 -1.00
C LYS A 342 4.66 -1.07 0.30
N TYR A 343 5.51 -1.27 1.31
CA TYR A 343 5.07 -1.78 2.60
C TYR A 343 4.03 -0.85 3.25
N TYR A 344 4.24 0.47 3.20
CA TYR A 344 3.31 1.44 3.76
C TYR A 344 1.98 1.48 2.99
N SER A 345 2.00 1.39 1.66
CA SER A 345 0.76 1.32 0.87
C SER A 345 -0.03 0.04 1.15
N ASP A 346 0.65 -1.11 1.15
CA ASP A 346 -0.01 -2.41 1.11
C ASP A 346 -0.45 -2.87 2.51
N MET A 347 0.42 -2.70 3.52
CA MET A 347 0.18 -3.21 4.87
C MET A 347 -0.46 -2.18 5.80
N LEU A 348 -0.07 -0.91 5.67
CA LEU A 348 -0.55 0.17 6.55
C LEU A 348 -1.66 1.02 5.91
N GLY A 349 -1.83 0.95 4.58
CA GLY A 349 -2.76 1.83 3.85
C GLY A 349 -2.35 3.30 3.87
N ILE A 350 -1.07 3.60 4.12
CA ILE A 350 -0.53 4.95 4.24
C ILE A 350 0.32 5.23 2.99
N MET A 351 0.01 6.29 2.27
CA MET A 351 0.85 6.74 1.16
C MET A 351 1.96 7.65 1.70
N GLN A 352 3.21 7.23 1.55
CA GLN A 352 4.37 8.05 1.94
C GLN A 352 4.53 9.25 1.00
N PRO A 353 4.78 10.47 1.52
CA PRO A 353 4.95 11.65 0.69
C PRO A 353 6.22 11.58 -0.18
N GLU A 354 6.30 12.47 -1.17
CA GLU A 354 7.40 12.50 -2.13
C GLU A 354 8.75 12.86 -1.47
N ARG A 355 9.83 12.47 -2.15
CA ARG A 355 11.20 12.71 -1.71
C ARG A 355 11.49 14.21 -1.60
N ILE A 356 12.02 14.62 -0.45
CA ILE A 356 12.54 15.98 -0.25
C ILE A 356 14.02 16.00 -0.67
N PRO A 357 14.47 16.97 -1.49
CA PRO A 357 15.87 17.09 -1.85
C PRO A 357 16.72 17.37 -0.61
N LEU A 358 17.85 16.66 -0.51
CA LEU A 358 18.81 16.87 0.56
C LEU A 358 19.36 18.31 0.49
N PRO A 359 19.70 18.93 1.63
CA PRO A 359 20.30 20.26 1.65
C PRO A 359 21.67 20.21 0.97
N THR A 360 21.74 20.73 -0.26
CA THR A 360 22.99 20.96 -0.97
C THR A 360 23.65 22.18 -0.32
N LYS A 361 24.94 22.07 0.05
CA LYS A 361 25.69 23.26 0.45
C LYS A 361 25.73 24.21 -0.74
N ASP A 362 25.42 25.48 -0.53
CA ASP A 362 25.59 26.51 -1.54
C ASP A 362 27.05 26.45 -2.01
N ILE A 363 27.25 26.02 -3.25
CA ILE A 363 28.56 26.10 -3.87
C ILE A 363 28.80 27.59 -4.02
N VAL A 364 29.59 28.17 -3.12
CA VAL A 364 30.07 29.54 -3.28
C VAL A 364 30.97 29.51 -4.50
N THR A 365 30.40 29.85 -5.65
CA THR A 365 31.16 29.99 -6.89
C THR A 365 32.22 31.04 -6.64
N ALA A 366 33.48 30.71 -6.94
CA ALA A 366 34.54 31.69 -6.84
C ALA A 366 34.17 32.94 -7.65
N PRO A 367 34.47 34.15 -7.15
CA PRO A 367 34.18 35.37 -7.91
C PRO A 367 34.85 35.30 -9.27
N GLU A 368 34.10 35.64 -10.32
CA GLU A 368 34.63 35.68 -11.68
C GLU A 368 35.77 36.70 -11.76
N TYR A 369 36.93 36.27 -12.27
CA TYR A 369 38.08 37.14 -12.44
C TYR A 369 37.80 38.17 -13.53
N LYS A 370 37.86 39.46 -13.16
CA LYS A 370 37.80 40.57 -14.11
C LYS A 370 39.21 41.13 -14.30
N PRO A 371 39.77 41.12 -15.52
CA PRO A 371 41.09 41.69 -15.78
C PRO A 371 41.07 43.20 -15.51
N PRO A 372 42.20 43.77 -15.04
CA PRO A 372 42.33 45.22 -14.91
C PRO A 372 42.31 45.91 -16.30
N PRO A 373 42.00 47.21 -16.34
CA PRO A 373 42.04 48.00 -17.59
C PRO A 373 43.44 48.03 -18.21
N HIS A 374 43.50 48.29 -19.52
CA HIS A 374 44.74 48.33 -20.32
C HIS A 374 45.68 49.46 -19.85
N ILE A 375 46.98 49.17 -19.85
CA ILE A 375 48.03 50.12 -19.48
C ILE A 375 48.37 51.01 -20.69
N ILE A 376 48.96 52.18 -20.48
CA ILE A 376 49.34 53.12 -21.57
C ILE A 376 50.37 52.50 -22.54
N PHE A 377 51.09 51.46 -22.12
CA PHE A 377 52.14 50.81 -22.88
C PHE A 377 51.66 49.52 -23.55
N GLY A 378 52.13 49.28 -24.78
CA GLY A 378 51.84 48.05 -25.51
C GLY A 378 50.43 47.99 -26.10
N THR A 379 50.05 46.81 -26.60
CA THR A 379 48.72 46.57 -27.16
C THR A 379 47.79 45.98 -26.09
N PRO A 380 46.46 46.16 -26.21
CA PRO A 380 45.51 45.63 -25.22
C PRO A 380 45.57 44.10 -25.14
N GLU A 381 45.85 43.42 -26.26
CA GLU A 381 46.00 41.96 -26.30
C GLU A 381 47.23 41.48 -25.51
N ASP A 382 48.32 42.23 -25.54
CA ASP A 382 49.56 41.90 -24.82
C ASP A 382 49.39 42.09 -23.30
N THR A 383 48.73 43.17 -22.89
CA THR A 383 48.42 43.44 -21.47
C THR A 383 47.45 42.40 -20.92
N TYR A 384 46.42 42.03 -21.69
CA TYR A 384 45.48 40.98 -21.29
C TYR A 384 46.18 39.64 -21.03
N VAL A 385 47.08 39.21 -21.92
CA VAL A 385 47.81 37.95 -21.75
C VAL A 385 48.78 38.01 -20.56
N SER A 386 49.36 39.18 -20.28
CA SER A 386 50.18 39.41 -19.09
C SER A 386 49.38 39.24 -17.79
N CYS A 387 48.12 39.70 -17.74
CA CYS A 387 47.26 39.55 -16.56
C CYS A 387 46.81 38.10 -16.32
N LEU A 388 46.73 37.27 -17.36
CA LEU A 388 46.27 35.88 -17.27
C LEU A 388 47.32 34.91 -16.71
N SER A 389 48.61 35.21 -16.89
CA SER A 389 49.70 34.27 -16.58
C SER A 389 50.90 35.01 -16.02
N PHE A 390 51.45 34.52 -14.90
CA PHE A 390 52.64 35.09 -14.27
C PHE A 390 53.84 35.18 -15.23
N MET A 391 54.07 34.14 -16.03
CA MET A 391 55.03 34.21 -17.13
C MET A 391 54.29 34.72 -18.38
N PRO A 392 54.60 35.95 -18.85
CA PRO A 392 53.90 36.52 -19.99
C PRO A 392 54.18 35.67 -21.23
N LYS A 393 53.10 35.28 -21.90
CA LYS A 393 53.17 34.55 -23.16
C LYS A 393 52.93 35.54 -24.29
N ARG A 394 53.60 35.34 -25.42
CA ARG A 394 53.30 36.13 -26.62
C ARG A 394 51.82 35.95 -27.02
N PRO A 395 51.10 37.02 -27.37
CA PRO A 395 49.74 36.90 -27.89
C PRO A 395 49.76 36.08 -29.18
N LYS A 396 48.80 35.16 -29.31
CA LYS A 396 48.69 34.29 -30.48
C LYS A 396 48.02 35.06 -31.62
N LYS A 397 48.68 35.15 -32.76
CA LYS A 397 48.09 35.66 -34.01
C LYS A 397 47.22 34.58 -34.64
N ASP A 398 46.20 35.00 -35.39
CA ASP A 398 45.39 34.09 -36.20
C ASP A 398 46.15 33.67 -37.47
N VAL A 399 46.98 32.63 -37.30
CA VAL A 399 47.83 32.09 -38.38
C VAL A 399 46.99 31.55 -39.54
N VAL A 400 45.81 31.00 -39.25
CA VAL A 400 44.92 30.44 -40.28
C VAL A 400 44.40 31.56 -41.18
N ARG A 401 43.93 32.67 -40.59
CA ARG A 401 43.52 33.85 -41.35
C ARG A 401 44.67 34.42 -42.18
N GLN A 402 45.88 34.47 -41.64
CA GLN A 402 47.05 34.97 -42.35
C GLN A 402 47.35 34.12 -43.59
N LEU A 403 47.44 32.79 -43.46
CA LEU A 403 47.78 31.89 -44.56
C LEU A 403 46.73 31.85 -45.67
N LEU A 404 45.43 31.84 -45.32
CA LEU A 404 44.35 31.75 -46.31
C LEU A 404 44.14 33.04 -47.12
N ASN A 405 44.49 34.18 -46.51
CA ASN A 405 44.23 35.49 -47.10
C ASN A 405 45.49 36.18 -47.62
N PHE A 406 46.70 35.69 -47.37
CA PHE A 406 47.91 36.21 -48.01
C PHE A 406 47.97 35.70 -49.47
N PRO A 407 48.08 36.56 -50.52
CA PRO A 407 48.34 38.01 -50.54
C PRO A 407 47.12 38.91 -50.90
N LYS A 408 45.89 38.48 -50.61
CA LYS A 408 44.64 39.17 -50.96
C LYS A 408 44.52 40.53 -50.25
N LYS A 409 44.32 41.58 -51.04
CA LYS A 409 44.19 42.97 -50.59
C LYS A 409 42.97 43.62 -51.26
N LEU A 410 42.20 44.39 -50.50
CA LEU A 410 41.03 45.13 -51.00
C LEU A 410 41.42 46.59 -51.20
N ARG A 411 41.20 47.12 -52.41
CA ARG A 411 41.61 48.48 -52.78
C ARG A 411 40.40 49.36 -53.07
N TYR A 412 40.42 50.56 -52.51
CA TYR A 412 39.36 51.56 -52.63
C TYR A 412 39.95 52.90 -52.99
N SER A 413 39.29 53.65 -53.86
CA SER A 413 39.61 55.06 -54.09
C SER A 413 38.85 55.91 -53.09
N MET A 414 39.52 56.92 -52.53
CA MET A 414 38.93 57.80 -51.54
C MET A 414 39.47 59.23 -51.66
N LYS A 415 38.68 60.17 -51.17
CA LYS A 415 39.03 61.58 -51.04
C LYS A 415 39.03 61.98 -49.58
N MET A 416 39.89 62.91 -49.21
CA MET A 416 39.91 63.46 -47.86
C MET A 416 38.78 64.48 -47.69
N ASP A 417 38.11 64.46 -46.55
CA ASP A 417 37.13 65.48 -46.17
C ASP A 417 37.87 66.79 -45.88
N VAL A 418 37.49 67.86 -46.57
CA VAL A 418 38.30 69.08 -46.66
C VAL A 418 38.18 69.89 -45.37
N VAL A 419 39.25 69.88 -44.57
CA VAL A 419 39.39 70.79 -43.41
C VAL A 419 40.18 72.04 -43.81
N HIS A 420 41.23 71.87 -44.63
CA HIS A 420 42.02 72.94 -45.20
C HIS A 420 41.82 72.98 -46.71
N PRO A 421 41.74 74.16 -47.35
CA PRO A 421 41.50 74.29 -48.79
C PRO A 421 42.59 73.64 -49.65
N GLU A 422 43.79 73.45 -49.09
CA GLU A 422 44.90 72.78 -49.77
C GLU A 422 44.65 71.28 -50.01
N ASP A 423 43.78 70.63 -49.21
CA ASP A 423 43.53 69.19 -49.25
C ASP A 423 42.48 68.76 -50.29
N GLU A 424 41.74 69.71 -50.90
CA GLU A 424 40.59 69.44 -51.77
C GLU A 424 40.92 68.60 -53.01
N ASN A 425 42.13 68.75 -53.54
CA ASN A 425 42.56 68.09 -54.78
C ASN A 425 43.43 66.84 -54.58
N ARG A 426 43.42 66.24 -53.38
CA ARG A 426 44.22 65.05 -53.04
C ARG A 426 43.41 63.77 -53.20
N ASP A 427 43.88 62.87 -54.06
CA ASP A 427 43.26 61.57 -54.28
C ASP A 427 44.07 60.48 -53.58
N PHE A 428 43.38 59.59 -52.87
CA PHE A 428 44.01 58.54 -52.08
C PHE A 428 43.48 57.16 -52.47
N ILE A 429 44.31 56.15 -52.28
CA ILE A 429 43.95 54.74 -52.36
C ILE A 429 44.09 54.13 -50.97
N LEU A 430 43.01 53.51 -50.50
CA LEU A 430 43.00 52.67 -49.31
C LEU A 430 43.21 51.22 -49.71
N GLU A 431 44.26 50.60 -49.19
CA GLU A 431 44.55 49.17 -49.35
C GLU A 431 44.36 48.46 -47.99
N TYR A 432 43.36 47.60 -47.91
CA TYR A 432 43.07 46.78 -46.73
C TYR A 432 43.62 45.36 -46.91
N SER A 433 44.49 44.92 -46.00
CA SER A 433 45.06 43.57 -46.00
C SER A 433 44.12 42.58 -45.30
N LEU A 434 43.66 41.55 -46.01
CA LEU A 434 42.76 40.54 -45.43
C LEU A 434 43.48 39.60 -44.44
N SER A 435 44.80 39.41 -44.60
CA SER A 435 45.62 38.57 -43.70
C SER A 435 45.71 39.16 -42.31
N ASP A 436 46.10 40.43 -42.21
CA ASP A 436 46.46 41.08 -40.95
C ASP A 436 45.40 42.07 -40.45
N GLY A 437 44.44 42.45 -41.32
CA GLY A 437 43.44 43.47 -41.03
C GLY A 437 43.98 44.90 -41.04
N THR A 438 45.20 45.10 -41.53
CA THR A 438 45.86 46.41 -41.58
C THR A 438 45.39 47.24 -42.76
N ILE A 439 45.39 48.55 -42.58
CA ILE A 439 45.08 49.55 -43.61
C ILE A 439 46.37 50.26 -44.00
N VAL A 440 46.58 50.40 -45.30
CA VAL A 440 47.60 51.25 -45.91
C VAL A 440 46.86 52.34 -46.68
N VAL A 441 47.31 53.58 -46.54
CA VAL A 441 46.81 54.70 -47.35
C VAL A 441 47.94 55.22 -48.21
N GLN A 442 47.71 55.25 -49.52
CA GLN A 442 48.63 55.79 -50.51
C GLN A 442 48.01 57.00 -51.19
N GLU A 443 48.78 58.07 -51.32
CA GLU A 443 48.40 59.26 -52.07
C GLU A 443 48.82 59.06 -53.54
N LEU A 444 47.90 59.35 -54.46
CA LEU A 444 48.15 59.26 -55.90
C LEU A 444 48.96 60.44 -56.39
N GLU A 445 49.97 60.16 -57.21
CA GLU A 445 50.85 61.18 -57.75
C GLU A 445 50.16 62.05 -58.81
N LYS A 446 50.17 63.38 -58.61
CA LYS A 446 49.67 64.37 -59.58
C LYS A 446 50.79 65.27 -60.07
N ARG A 447 50.97 65.32 -61.39
CA ARG A 447 51.96 66.21 -62.02
C ARG A 447 51.67 67.67 -61.67
N ASN A 448 52.71 68.42 -61.30
CA ASN A 448 52.66 69.84 -60.92
C ASN A 448 51.91 70.14 -59.59
N SER A 449 51.74 69.15 -58.69
CA SER A 449 51.09 69.38 -57.38
C SER A 449 51.97 70.12 -56.36
N GLY A 450 53.30 70.08 -56.54
CA GLY A 450 54.26 70.68 -55.61
C GLY A 450 54.49 69.86 -54.32
N ARG A 451 53.92 68.66 -54.21
CA ARG A 451 54.01 67.79 -53.02
C ARG A 451 54.85 66.54 -53.31
N ARG A 452 55.56 66.04 -52.27
CA ARG A 452 56.15 64.69 -52.30
C ARG A 452 55.08 63.69 -51.86
N GLU A 453 54.33 63.20 -52.83
CA GLU A 453 53.23 62.25 -52.65
C GLU A 453 53.78 60.81 -52.51
N GLY A 454 53.01 59.93 -51.85
CA GLY A 454 53.47 58.57 -51.53
C GLY A 454 52.64 57.89 -50.43
N CYS A 455 53.28 57.11 -49.56
CA CYS A 455 52.59 56.41 -48.48
C CYS A 455 52.16 57.41 -47.38
N PHE A 456 50.87 57.74 -47.33
CA PHE A 456 50.27 58.60 -46.32
C PHE A 456 50.14 57.87 -44.97
N LEU A 457 49.71 56.61 -44.99
CA LEU A 457 49.67 55.73 -43.82
C LEU A 457 50.32 54.38 -44.14
N LYS A 458 51.36 54.02 -43.38
CA LYS A 458 51.96 52.67 -43.43
C LYS A 458 51.00 51.63 -42.86
N ALA A 459 51.20 50.35 -43.20
CA ALA A 459 50.32 49.25 -42.78
C ALA A 459 50.09 49.23 -41.27
N THR A 460 48.91 49.67 -40.84
CA THR A 460 48.58 49.89 -39.43
C THR A 460 47.15 49.41 -39.16
N LEU A 461 46.89 48.87 -37.97
CA LEU A 461 45.54 48.58 -37.50
C LEU A 461 44.89 49.89 -37.05
N VAL A 462 43.79 50.28 -37.71
CA VAL A 462 43.10 51.54 -37.43
C VAL A 462 41.86 51.26 -36.60
N ALA A 463 41.78 51.92 -35.44
CA ALA A 463 40.64 51.84 -34.53
C ALA A 463 39.47 52.71 -35.00
N LYS A 464 38.24 52.27 -34.72
CA LYS A 464 37.03 53.06 -34.96
C LYS A 464 36.97 54.28 -34.02
N PRO A 465 36.34 55.39 -34.44
CA PRO A 465 36.13 56.52 -33.55
C PRO A 465 35.16 56.12 -32.42
N LYS A 466 35.41 56.64 -31.20
CA LYS A 466 34.59 56.43 -29.99
C LYS A 466 34.74 55.07 -29.28
N THR A 467 35.69 54.23 -29.68
CA THR A 467 36.05 53.03 -28.89
C THR A 467 37.00 53.38 -27.75
N GLY A 468 36.79 52.79 -26.57
CA GLY A 468 37.69 52.92 -25.42
C GLY A 468 39.01 52.19 -25.65
N ARG A 469 40.05 52.52 -24.85
CA ARG A 469 41.38 51.88 -24.95
C ARG A 469 41.35 50.37 -24.68
N ASP A 470 40.51 49.94 -23.74
CA ASP A 470 40.42 48.55 -23.29
C ASP A 470 39.76 47.63 -24.33
N ASN A 471 38.69 48.12 -24.98
CA ASN A 471 37.93 47.40 -26.00
C ASN A 471 37.99 48.17 -27.32
N THR A 472 39.17 48.15 -27.94
CA THR A 472 39.39 48.83 -29.22
C THR A 472 38.79 47.99 -30.35
N GLU A 473 37.78 48.51 -31.04
CA GLU A 473 37.26 47.88 -32.26
C GLU A 473 37.99 48.45 -33.49
N TYR A 474 38.47 47.57 -34.35
CA TYR A 474 39.18 47.95 -35.58
C TYR A 474 38.22 47.99 -36.77
N TYR A 475 38.56 48.77 -37.80
CA TYR A 475 37.81 48.75 -39.06
C TYR A 475 37.89 47.40 -39.73
N THR A 476 36.75 46.96 -40.26
CA THR A 476 36.59 45.70 -40.98
C THR A 476 36.14 45.98 -42.42
N PRO A 477 36.23 44.99 -43.34
CA PRO A 477 35.74 45.15 -44.70
C PRO A 477 34.26 45.53 -44.81
N GLN A 478 33.46 45.27 -43.78
CA GLN A 478 32.04 45.62 -43.73
C GLN A 478 31.82 47.14 -43.63
N ASP A 479 32.79 47.86 -43.06
CA ASP A 479 32.72 49.30 -42.87
C ASP A 479 33.06 50.07 -44.17
N PHE A 480 33.54 49.38 -45.20
CA PHE A 480 33.97 49.97 -46.47
C PHE A 480 32.89 49.79 -47.54
N TYR A 481 32.11 50.85 -47.75
CA TYR A 481 31.16 50.98 -48.84
C TYR A 481 31.29 52.37 -49.47
N ILE A 482 30.66 52.57 -50.61
CA ILE A 482 30.83 53.78 -51.42
C ILE A 482 30.02 54.91 -50.79
N GLY A 483 30.69 56.03 -50.52
CA GLY A 483 30.18 57.13 -49.71
C GLY A 483 30.45 56.98 -48.21
N ALA A 484 31.08 55.90 -47.75
CA ALA A 484 31.40 55.72 -46.33
C ALA A 484 32.46 56.74 -45.87
N LYS A 485 32.21 57.37 -44.71
CA LYS A 485 33.13 58.32 -44.06
C LYS A 485 33.97 57.60 -43.00
N ILE A 486 35.25 57.42 -43.26
CA ILE A 486 36.20 56.67 -42.43
C ILE A 486 37.09 57.66 -41.68
N ASN A 487 37.18 57.53 -40.36
CA ASN A 487 38.15 58.27 -39.56
C ASN A 487 39.45 57.47 -39.42
N ILE A 488 40.55 58.02 -39.94
CA ILE A 488 41.91 57.48 -39.82
C ILE A 488 42.76 58.55 -39.10
N PHE A 489 43.12 58.31 -37.84
CA PHE A 489 43.94 59.23 -37.02
C PHE A 489 43.46 60.70 -37.05
N ASN A 490 42.15 60.93 -36.90
CA ASN A 490 41.47 62.24 -36.95
C ASN A 490 41.39 62.89 -38.33
N HIS A 491 41.78 62.18 -39.39
CA HIS A 491 41.49 62.56 -40.77
C HIS A 491 40.30 61.76 -41.28
N TYR A 492 39.29 62.46 -41.78
CA TYR A 492 38.12 61.82 -42.38
C TYR A 492 38.34 61.63 -43.87
N PHE A 493 38.10 60.42 -44.36
CA PHE A 493 38.15 60.06 -45.77
C PHE A 493 36.79 59.55 -46.22
N ILE A 494 36.39 59.90 -47.44
CA ILE A 494 35.15 59.45 -48.07
C ILE A 494 35.54 58.49 -49.19
N ILE A 495 35.06 57.25 -49.12
CA ILE A 495 35.27 56.28 -50.21
C ILE A 495 34.48 56.73 -51.44
N THR A 496 35.17 56.95 -52.54
CA THR A 496 34.59 57.34 -53.83
C THR A 496 34.37 56.16 -54.76
N GLY A 497 35.16 55.10 -54.63
CA GLY A 497 35.08 53.92 -55.50
C GLY A 497 35.82 52.71 -54.96
N ALA A 498 35.64 51.57 -55.64
CA ALA A 498 36.23 50.29 -55.28
C ALA A 498 36.77 49.57 -56.51
N ASP A 499 37.82 48.75 -56.33
CA ASP A 499 38.36 47.90 -57.39
C ASP A 499 37.43 46.71 -57.71
N LEU A 500 37.51 46.18 -58.93
CA LEU A 500 36.74 45.00 -59.36
C LEU A 500 37.03 43.76 -58.48
N PHE A 501 38.26 43.62 -57.99
CA PHE A 501 38.64 42.52 -57.09
C PHE A 501 37.85 42.56 -55.77
N VAL A 502 37.53 43.76 -55.28
CA VAL A 502 36.73 43.92 -54.05
C VAL A 502 35.35 43.32 -54.25
N TYR A 503 34.70 43.64 -55.36
CA TYR A 503 33.38 43.10 -55.68
C TYR A 503 33.39 41.57 -55.78
N ARG A 504 34.35 40.99 -56.52
CA ARG A 504 34.51 39.53 -56.62
C ARG A 504 34.75 38.86 -55.27
N TYR A 505 35.51 39.51 -54.38
CA TYR A 505 35.74 38.99 -53.04
C TYR A 505 34.47 38.98 -52.19
N ILE A 506 33.68 40.05 -52.26
CA ILE A 506 32.41 40.21 -51.55
C ILE A 506 31.40 39.17 -52.05
N GLU A 507 31.28 39.00 -53.36
CA GLU A 507 30.41 38.02 -54.01
C GLU A 507 30.78 36.58 -53.63
N ALA A 508 32.07 36.26 -53.57
CA ALA A 508 32.54 34.95 -53.12
C ALA A 508 32.31 34.71 -51.61
N ASN A 509 32.06 35.75 -50.81
CA ASN A 509 31.89 35.67 -49.36
C ASN A 509 30.60 36.37 -48.88
N PRO A 510 29.39 36.00 -49.37
CA PRO A 510 28.17 36.76 -49.13
C PRO A 510 27.76 36.76 -47.65
N LYS A 511 28.14 35.72 -46.89
CA LYS A 511 27.86 35.62 -45.45
C LYS A 511 28.63 36.65 -44.60
N LYS A 512 29.75 37.19 -45.10
CA LYS A 512 30.61 38.11 -44.35
C LYS A 512 30.20 39.57 -44.50
N PHE A 513 29.33 39.90 -45.46
CA PHE A 513 29.00 41.28 -45.82
C PHE A 513 27.48 41.50 -45.81
N PRO A 514 26.98 42.61 -45.22
CA PRO A 514 25.58 42.98 -45.32
C PRO A 514 25.14 43.16 -46.78
N GLN A 515 23.90 42.79 -47.11
CA GLN A 515 23.37 42.91 -48.49
C GLN A 515 23.42 44.36 -49.00
N GLU A 516 23.27 45.33 -48.12
CA GLU A 516 23.38 46.77 -48.44
C GLU A 516 24.74 47.13 -49.04
N VAL A 517 25.83 46.62 -48.45
CA VAL A 517 27.20 46.86 -48.92
C VAL A 517 27.43 46.21 -50.28
N GLN A 518 26.89 44.98 -50.47
CA GLN A 518 26.99 44.26 -51.74
C GLN A 518 26.31 45.04 -52.88
N ASN A 519 25.07 45.47 -52.64
CA ASN A 519 24.28 46.22 -53.61
C ASN A 519 24.89 47.59 -53.90
N ASN A 520 25.42 48.27 -52.89
CA ASN A 520 26.08 49.57 -53.04
C ASN A 520 27.29 49.48 -53.99
N ILE A 521 28.17 48.50 -53.78
CA ILE A 521 29.35 48.30 -54.63
C ILE A 521 28.96 47.82 -56.02
N ARG A 522 27.97 46.91 -56.13
CA ARG A 522 27.42 46.47 -57.43
C ARG A 522 26.92 47.65 -58.24
N ASN A 523 26.05 48.48 -57.67
CA ASN A 523 25.44 49.62 -58.35
C ASN A 523 26.48 50.62 -58.87
N TYR A 524 27.54 50.87 -58.10
CA TYR A 524 28.63 51.74 -58.55
C TYR A 524 29.40 51.16 -59.73
N LEU A 525 29.77 49.88 -59.68
CA LEU A 525 30.52 49.24 -60.77
C LEU A 525 29.67 49.11 -62.05
N VAL A 526 28.36 48.91 -61.91
CA VAL A 526 27.41 48.99 -63.03
C VAL A 526 27.39 50.39 -63.62
N LYS A 527 27.33 51.43 -62.79
CA LYS A 527 27.38 52.83 -63.24
C LYS A 527 28.69 53.18 -63.96
N GLN A 528 29.80 52.53 -63.59
CA GLN A 528 31.11 52.69 -64.24
C GLN A 528 31.29 51.81 -65.49
N ASN A 529 30.26 51.05 -65.91
CA ASN A 529 30.29 50.12 -67.04
C ASN A 529 31.33 48.98 -66.91
N LEU A 530 31.78 48.65 -65.70
CA LEU A 530 32.82 47.63 -65.46
C LEU A 530 32.26 46.20 -65.30
N LEU A 531 30.94 46.05 -65.20
CA LEU A 531 30.23 44.77 -65.00
C LEU A 531 29.41 44.32 -66.22
N PHE A 532 29.54 44.99 -67.37
CA PHE A 532 28.68 44.73 -68.54
C PHE A 532 28.83 43.29 -69.06
N ASP A 533 30.05 42.77 -69.16
CA ASP A 533 30.32 41.40 -69.60
C ASP A 533 29.76 40.35 -68.63
N ASP A 534 29.89 40.58 -67.32
CA ASP A 534 29.38 39.67 -66.29
C ASP A 534 27.83 39.65 -66.29
N ILE A 535 27.18 40.81 -66.48
CA ILE A 535 25.73 40.91 -66.65
C ILE A 535 25.28 40.20 -67.92
N MET A 536 25.96 40.38 -69.05
CA MET A 536 25.62 39.70 -70.31
C MET A 536 25.75 38.17 -70.18
N VAL A 537 26.76 37.69 -69.45
CA VAL A 537 26.97 36.26 -69.17
C VAL A 537 25.90 35.72 -68.22
N GLU A 538 25.52 36.46 -67.17
CA GLU A 538 24.39 36.07 -66.30
C GLU A 538 23.07 36.07 -67.05
N THR A 539 22.78 37.08 -67.87
CA THR A 539 21.54 37.12 -68.68
C THR A 539 21.49 35.99 -69.69
N LYS A 540 22.62 35.62 -70.31
CA LYS A 540 22.70 34.44 -71.18
C LYS A 540 22.45 33.15 -70.40
N LYS A 541 23.06 32.97 -69.22
CA LYS A 541 22.81 31.80 -68.36
C LYS A 541 21.36 31.71 -67.87
N ILE A 542 20.70 32.85 -67.63
CA ILE A 542 19.28 32.90 -67.26
C ILE A 542 18.41 32.55 -68.46
N GLN A 543 18.72 33.11 -69.64
CA GLN A 543 18.05 32.76 -70.91
C GLN A 543 18.22 31.28 -71.26
N ASP A 544 19.43 30.72 -71.17
CA ASP A 544 19.71 29.29 -71.39
C ASP A 544 18.96 28.42 -70.37
N LYS A 545 18.83 28.88 -69.12
CA LYS A 545 18.05 28.19 -68.06
C LYS A 545 16.55 28.29 -68.26
N GLU A 546 16.06 29.40 -68.79
CA GLU A 546 14.64 29.61 -69.11
C GLU A 546 14.27 28.83 -70.38
N GLU A 547 15.12 28.79 -71.41
CA GLU A 547 14.97 27.97 -72.61
C GLU A 547 14.98 26.47 -72.29
N THR A 548 15.85 26.01 -71.39
CA THR A 548 15.84 24.62 -70.90
C THR A 548 14.62 24.30 -70.03
N LYS A 549 14.04 25.28 -69.32
CA LYS A 549 12.77 25.12 -68.57
C LYS A 549 11.55 25.13 -69.50
N LEU A 550 11.57 25.95 -70.56
CA LEU A 550 10.53 26.01 -71.59
C LEU A 550 10.56 24.77 -72.50
N GLN A 551 11.73 24.19 -72.78
CA GLN A 551 11.85 22.90 -73.46
C GLN A 551 11.36 21.71 -72.61
N SER A 552 11.18 21.89 -71.30
CA SER A 552 10.67 20.84 -70.40
C SER A 552 9.16 20.89 -70.14
N LEU A 553 8.43 21.85 -70.74
CA LEU A 553 7.00 22.05 -70.50
C LEU A 553 6.25 22.42 -71.80
N GLU A 554 5.84 21.41 -72.57
CA GLU A 554 4.53 21.34 -73.28
C GLU A 554 4.17 19.87 -73.62
N PRO A 555 2.88 19.51 -73.76
CA PRO A 555 2.30 18.23 -73.31
C PRO A 555 1.65 17.32 -74.39
N ASP A 556 1.43 16.06 -73.99
CA ASP A 556 0.44 15.02 -74.39
C ASP A 556 -0.21 14.98 -75.79
N GLU A 557 0.02 13.90 -76.55
CA GLU A 557 -0.98 12.84 -76.84
C GLU A 557 -0.44 11.65 -77.69
N ALA A 558 -0.63 10.44 -77.15
CA ALA A 558 -0.93 9.16 -77.79
C ALA A 558 0.12 8.34 -78.62
N THR A 559 0.59 7.27 -77.95
CA THR A 559 0.60 5.84 -78.37
C THR A 559 1.78 5.19 -79.11
N VAL A 560 2.46 4.27 -78.36
CA VAL A 560 2.88 2.88 -78.68
C VAL A 560 4.40 2.57 -78.70
N GLU A 561 4.83 1.93 -77.60
CA GLU A 561 5.79 0.81 -77.42
C GLU A 561 7.33 0.99 -77.53
N LYS A 562 7.96 0.91 -76.34
CA LYS A 562 9.10 0.04 -75.89
C LYS A 562 10.32 0.79 -75.35
N ASP A 563 10.32 1.01 -74.03
CA ASP A 563 11.50 1.34 -73.23
C ASP A 563 11.89 0.14 -72.35
N ILE A 564 13.16 -0.27 -72.43
CA ILE A 564 13.83 -1.15 -71.48
C ILE A 564 14.63 -0.24 -70.53
N ASP A 565 14.33 -0.39 -69.23
CA ASP A 565 14.75 0.47 -68.14
C ASP A 565 16.25 0.32 -67.79
N MET A 566 17.08 1.21 -68.36
CA MET A 566 18.52 1.35 -68.04
C MET A 566 18.81 1.71 -66.56
N LYS A 567 17.80 2.00 -65.74
CA LYS A 567 17.99 2.26 -64.30
C LYS A 567 18.10 0.99 -63.45
N GLN A 568 17.73 -0.17 -64.00
CA GLN A 568 17.85 -1.45 -63.30
C GLN A 568 19.30 -1.98 -63.37
N CYS A 569 19.94 -1.89 -64.54
CA CYS A 569 21.34 -2.29 -64.74
C CYS A 569 22.36 -1.53 -63.89
N VAL A 570 22.13 -0.23 -63.61
CA VAL A 570 23.06 0.58 -62.81
C VAL A 570 22.97 0.23 -61.31
N ARG A 571 21.76 -0.08 -60.82
CA ARG A 571 21.57 -0.55 -59.44
C ARG A 571 22.15 -1.95 -59.23
N ASP A 572 22.06 -2.81 -60.25
CA ASP A 572 22.65 -4.16 -60.20
C ASP A 572 24.19 -4.11 -60.20
N PHE A 573 24.81 -3.12 -60.84
CA PHE A 573 26.26 -2.91 -60.84
C PHE A 573 26.78 -2.34 -59.51
N GLU A 574 26.04 -1.43 -58.88
CA GLU A 574 26.33 -0.91 -57.53
C GLU A 574 26.12 -1.96 -56.43
N ALA A 575 25.19 -2.91 -56.64
CA ALA A 575 25.01 -4.07 -55.76
C ALA A 575 26.12 -5.13 -55.93
N GLN A 576 26.64 -5.33 -57.16
CA GLN A 576 27.74 -6.26 -57.45
C GLN A 576 29.11 -5.78 -56.95
N THR A 577 29.30 -4.46 -56.77
CA THR A 577 30.57 -3.88 -56.31
C THR A 577 30.72 -3.85 -54.78
N LYS A 578 29.62 -3.97 -54.01
CA LYS A 578 29.65 -4.02 -52.54
C LYS A 578 29.81 -5.41 -51.94
N CYS A 579 29.86 -6.46 -52.76
CA CYS A 579 30.00 -7.84 -52.32
C CYS A 579 31.21 -8.53 -52.95
N ARG A 580 32.43 -8.08 -52.59
CA ARG A 580 33.64 -8.91 -52.70
C ARG A 580 34.57 -8.69 -51.50
N TYR A 581 34.59 -9.69 -50.62
CA TYR A 581 35.80 -10.18 -49.95
C TYR A 581 35.75 -11.70 -50.07
N GLU A 582 36.77 -12.29 -50.68
CA GLU A 582 36.89 -13.72 -50.90
C GLU A 582 37.42 -14.39 -49.62
N GLY A 583 36.67 -15.37 -49.12
CA GLY A 583 37.10 -16.38 -48.16
C GLY A 583 36.69 -17.75 -48.68
N GLU A 584 37.61 -18.71 -48.60
CA GLU A 584 37.52 -20.04 -49.19
C GLU A 584 36.29 -20.80 -48.64
N HIS A 585 35.45 -21.34 -49.54
CA HIS A 585 34.28 -22.21 -49.28
C HIS A 585 32.85 -21.63 -49.24
N GLY A 586 32.63 -20.37 -49.62
CA GLY A 586 31.40 -19.99 -50.38
C GLY A 586 30.00 -20.32 -49.83
N GLU A 587 29.77 -20.40 -48.51
CA GLU A 587 28.43 -20.48 -47.91
C GLU A 587 28.15 -19.28 -46.97
N LEU A 588 27.08 -18.53 -47.23
CA LEU A 588 26.66 -17.34 -46.46
C LEU A 588 25.81 -17.74 -45.24
N ARG A 589 26.29 -17.46 -44.02
CA ARG A 589 25.46 -17.46 -42.79
C ARG A 589 25.18 -16.04 -42.34
N LEU A 590 23.95 -15.79 -41.88
CA LEU A 590 23.57 -14.53 -41.23
C LEU A 590 24.40 -14.31 -39.96
N ARG A 591 24.80 -13.06 -39.70
CA ARG A 591 25.48 -12.65 -38.46
C ARG A 591 24.60 -13.05 -37.27
N THR A 592 25.11 -13.92 -36.41
CA THR A 592 24.50 -14.18 -35.10
C THR A 592 24.61 -12.89 -34.28
N PRO A 593 23.50 -12.30 -33.82
CA PRO A 593 23.55 -11.14 -32.92
C PRO A 593 24.21 -11.54 -31.61
N THR A 594 24.90 -10.60 -30.96
CA THR A 594 25.48 -10.83 -29.63
C THR A 594 24.35 -10.99 -28.60
N PRO A 595 24.54 -11.75 -27.50
CA PRO A 595 23.49 -12.01 -26.51
C PRO A 595 22.85 -10.74 -25.91
N GLU A 596 23.57 -9.61 -25.96
CA GLU A 596 23.16 -8.30 -25.46
C GLU A 596 22.07 -7.63 -26.31
N GLU A 597 21.96 -7.97 -27.61
CA GLU A 597 20.98 -7.37 -28.53
C GLU A 597 19.62 -8.12 -28.54
N LEU A 598 19.52 -9.28 -27.90
CA LEU A 598 18.30 -10.11 -27.88
C LEU A 598 17.37 -9.86 -26.68
N CYS A 599 17.84 -9.20 -25.62
CA CYS A 599 17.07 -8.96 -24.39
C CYS A 599 17.38 -7.56 -23.79
N PRO A 600 16.68 -6.49 -24.19
CA PRO A 600 16.98 -5.13 -23.73
C PRO A 600 16.60 -4.83 -22.26
N ASP A 601 15.94 -5.74 -21.53
CA ASP A 601 15.43 -5.51 -20.17
C ASP A 601 16.23 -6.18 -19.03
N LEU A 602 17.47 -6.64 -19.29
CA LEU A 602 18.27 -7.40 -18.31
C LEU A 602 19.61 -6.77 -17.92
N ILE A 603 19.70 -5.44 -17.90
CA ILE A 603 20.84 -4.74 -17.28
C ILE A 603 20.36 -3.97 -16.05
N LYS A 604 20.32 -4.68 -14.92
CA LYS A 604 20.58 -4.08 -13.60
C LYS A 604 22.05 -4.33 -13.29
N ASP A 605 22.83 -3.26 -13.27
CA ASP A 605 24.22 -3.32 -12.84
C ASP A 605 24.32 -3.75 -11.37
N PRO A 606 25.25 -4.66 -11.01
CA PRO A 606 25.63 -4.89 -9.64
C PRO A 606 26.64 -3.82 -9.19
N THR A 607 26.32 -3.16 -8.07
CA THR A 607 27.32 -2.59 -7.15
C THR A 607 27.24 -3.31 -5.82
#